data_AF-A0A9J6EPI0-F1
#
_entry.id   AF-A0A9J6EPI0-F1
#
_cell.length_a   1.000
_cell.length_b   1.000
_cell.length_c   1.000
_cell.angle_alpha   90.00
_cell.angle_beta   90.00
_cell.angle_gamma   90.00
#
_symmetry.space_group_name_H-M   'P 1'
#
loop_
_entity.id
_entity.type
_entity.pdbx_description
1 polymer ?
#
loop_
_entity_poly.entity_id
_entity_poly.type
_entity_poly.pdbx_seq_one_letter_code
_entity_poly.pdbx_strand_id
1 'polypeptide(L)'
;MSAVAQNSPRPLPRTGISRRARAFNLRLRTDCSRTAERQFRFTNSGSPSCAECPVVETTGHILLQCPGYTEKRRRLFDAYDHLGLPHVSLDYLRFPQAHRSRLMQAFEALLEFFGDADLIARL
;
A
#
# COMPACT_ATOMS: atom_id res chain seq x y z
N MET A 1 -19.24 8.08 10.00
CA MET A 1 -18.90 8.56 8.65
C MET A 1 -17.86 9.66 8.79
N SER A 2 -16.57 9.32 8.87
CA SER A 2 -15.52 10.33 9.04
C SER A 2 -15.15 10.92 7.68
N ALA A 3 -15.38 12.22 7.55
CA ALA A 3 -15.02 13.00 6.37
C ALA A 3 -13.51 12.95 6.16
N VAL A 4 -13.06 12.31 5.08
CA VAL A 4 -11.72 12.53 4.55
C VAL A 4 -11.73 13.97 4.03
N ALA A 5 -11.10 14.88 4.77
CA ALA A 5 -10.91 16.26 4.32
C ALA A 5 -10.35 16.25 2.89
N GLN A 6 -11.04 16.95 1.98
CA GLN A 6 -10.74 17.07 0.55
C GLN A 6 -9.46 17.87 0.30
N ASN A 7 -8.35 17.46 0.91
CA ASN A 7 -7.03 17.99 0.61
C ASN A 7 -6.47 17.19 -0.56
N SER A 8 -6.16 17.89 -1.66
CA SER A 8 -5.50 17.30 -2.83
C SER A 8 -4.31 16.42 -2.39
N PRO A 9 -4.11 15.24 -3.01
CA PRO A 9 -3.02 14.36 -2.65
C PRO A 9 -1.68 15.11 -2.68
N ARG A 10 -0.93 15.06 -1.57
CA ARG A 10 0.42 15.66 -1.57
C ARG A 10 1.29 14.97 -2.61
N PRO A 11 2.04 15.71 -3.43
CA PRO A 11 2.93 15.11 -4.42
C PRO A 11 3.99 14.25 -3.73
N LEU A 12 4.43 13.18 -4.41
CA LEU A 12 5.54 12.37 -3.92
C LEU A 12 6.83 13.22 -3.89
N PRO A 13 7.63 13.16 -2.82
CA PRO A 13 8.90 13.86 -2.74
C PRO A 13 9.80 13.53 -3.94
N ARG A 14 10.44 14.55 -4.52
CA ARG A 14 11.39 14.36 -5.63
C ARG A 14 12.77 13.87 -5.17
N THR A 15 13.12 14.15 -3.91
CA THR A 15 14.40 13.77 -3.28
C THR A 15 14.17 13.16 -1.90
N GLY A 16 15.13 12.38 -1.41
CA GLY A 16 15.08 11.74 -0.10
C GLY A 16 14.37 10.38 -0.08
N ILE A 17 13.63 10.03 -1.12
CA ILE A 17 13.04 8.70 -1.32
C ILE A 17 13.79 7.97 -2.45
N SER A 18 13.99 6.65 -2.30
CA SER A 18 14.62 5.86 -3.36
C SER A 18 13.77 5.89 -4.64
N ARG A 19 14.41 5.74 -5.82
CA ARG A 19 13.68 5.68 -7.10
C ARG A 19 12.64 4.55 -7.10
N ARG A 20 12.99 3.40 -6.50
CA ARG A 20 12.12 2.23 -6.34
C ARG A 20 10.92 2.57 -5.47
N ALA A 21 11.13 3.13 -4.28
CA ALA A 21 10.06 3.52 -3.38
C ALA A 21 9.13 4.57 -4.00
N ARG A 22 9.66 5.53 -4.77
CA ARG A 22 8.85 6.52 -5.48
C ARG A 22 7.97 5.87 -6.56
N ALA A 23 8.54 5.00 -7.39
CA ALA A 23 7.78 4.30 -8.44
C ALA A 23 6.71 3.38 -7.84
N PHE A 24 7.06 2.68 -6.76
CA PHE A 24 6.15 1.86 -5.97
C PHE A 24 4.93 2.67 -5.48
N ASN A 25 5.18 3.76 -4.75
CA ASN A 25 4.10 4.58 -4.21
C ASN A 25 3.25 5.23 -5.30
N LEU A 26 3.84 5.55 -6.46
CA LEU A 26 3.07 6.06 -7.60
C LEU A 26 2.09 4.99 -8.13
N ARG A 27 2.56 3.76 -8.35
CA ARG A 27 1.70 2.65 -8.80
C ARG A 27 0.60 2.35 -7.79
N LEU A 28 0.92 2.37 -6.50
CA LEU A 28 -0.04 2.14 -5.43
C LEU A 28 -1.14 3.23 -5.43
N ARG A 29 -0.76 4.49 -5.61
CA ARG A 29 -1.67 5.64 -5.65
C ARG A 29 -2.60 5.65 -6.86
N THR A 30 -2.12 5.18 -8.01
CA THR A 30 -2.92 5.12 -9.25
C THR A 30 -3.64 3.80 -9.43
N ASP A 31 -3.66 2.93 -8.41
CA ASP A 31 -4.23 1.58 -8.47
C ASP A 31 -3.68 0.73 -9.65
N CYS A 32 -2.42 0.97 -10.00
CA CYS A 32 -1.72 0.27 -11.07
C CYS A 32 -0.94 -0.96 -10.56
N SER A 33 -1.11 -1.33 -9.29
CA SER A 33 -0.53 -2.54 -8.70
C SER A 33 -0.99 -3.78 -9.48
N ARG A 34 -0.05 -4.67 -9.82
CA ARG A 34 -0.29 -5.93 -10.53
C ARG A 34 -0.75 -7.01 -9.56
N THR A 35 -1.83 -6.75 -8.81
CA THR A 35 -2.46 -7.77 -7.97
C THR A 35 -2.95 -8.95 -8.83
N ALA A 36 -3.11 -10.13 -8.23
CA ALA A 36 -3.56 -11.31 -8.96
C ALA A 36 -4.91 -11.07 -9.65
N GLU A 37 -5.84 -10.38 -8.98
CA GLU A 37 -7.11 -9.96 -9.57
C GLU A 37 -6.91 -9.11 -10.84
N ARG A 38 -6.06 -8.07 -10.77
CA ARG A 38 -5.80 -7.19 -11.91
C ARG A 38 -5.11 -7.94 -13.05
N GLN A 39 -4.12 -8.78 -12.73
CA GLN A 39 -3.44 -9.60 -13.73
C GLN A 39 -4.43 -10.52 -14.44
N PHE A 40 -5.23 -11.27 -13.68
CA PHE A 40 -6.26 -12.16 -14.19
C PHE A 40 -7.24 -11.41 -15.10
N ARG A 41 -7.67 -10.20 -14.71
CA ARG A 41 -8.57 -9.37 -15.52
C ARG A 41 -8.00 -9.00 -16.89
N PHE A 42 -6.69 -8.76 -17.00
CA PHE A 42 -6.04 -8.35 -18.25
C PHE A 42 -5.54 -9.52 -19.11
N THR A 43 -5.08 -10.61 -18.49
CA THR A 43 -4.49 -11.74 -19.21
C THR A 43 -5.44 -12.92 -19.35
N ASN A 44 -6.52 -12.95 -18.57
CA ASN A 44 -7.43 -14.08 -18.38
C ASN A 44 -6.68 -15.40 -18.04
N SER A 45 -5.54 -15.27 -17.35
CA SER A 45 -4.65 -16.38 -17.02
C SER A 45 -4.27 -16.35 -15.55
N GLY A 46 -4.08 -17.54 -14.96
CA GLY A 46 -3.82 -17.73 -13.55
C GLY A 46 -5.10 -17.72 -12.69
N SER A 47 -4.95 -17.37 -11.41
CA SER A 47 -6.05 -17.23 -10.46
C SER A 47 -6.10 -15.80 -9.92
N PRO A 48 -7.29 -15.19 -9.74
CA PRO A 48 -7.43 -13.89 -9.10
C PRO A 48 -7.27 -13.97 -7.57
N SER A 49 -7.08 -15.17 -7.01
CA SER A 49 -7.04 -15.39 -5.56
C SER A 49 -5.71 -15.00 -4.94
N CYS A 50 -5.75 -14.60 -3.67
CA CYS A 50 -4.57 -14.36 -2.86
C CYS A 50 -3.80 -15.67 -2.64
N ALA A 51 -2.47 -15.58 -2.58
CA ALA A 51 -1.63 -16.74 -2.28
C ALA A 51 -1.81 -17.25 -0.84
N GLU A 52 -2.21 -16.38 0.08
CA GLU A 52 -2.28 -16.69 1.52
C GLU A 52 -3.67 -17.10 2.00
N CYS A 53 -4.73 -16.85 1.21
CA CYS A 53 -6.10 -17.15 1.63
C CYS A 53 -7.05 -17.24 0.41
N PRO A 54 -8.24 -17.87 0.55
CA PRO A 54 -9.16 -18.12 -0.57
C PRO A 54 -9.99 -16.89 -0.97
N VAL A 55 -9.46 -15.68 -0.80
CA VAL A 55 -10.12 -14.41 -1.15
C VAL A 55 -9.42 -13.78 -2.36
N VAL A 56 -10.18 -13.06 -3.18
CA VAL A 56 -9.64 -12.32 -4.33
C VAL A 56 -8.56 -11.32 -3.88
N GLU A 57 -7.40 -11.38 -4.55
CA GLU A 57 -6.26 -10.52 -4.24
C GLU A 57 -6.47 -9.12 -4.82
N THR A 58 -6.97 -8.22 -3.99
CA THR A 58 -6.99 -6.78 -4.27
C THR A 58 -5.95 -6.04 -3.43
N THR A 59 -5.64 -4.80 -3.78
CA THR A 59 -4.74 -3.98 -2.96
C THR A 59 -5.32 -3.76 -1.56
N GLY A 60 -6.63 -3.51 -1.46
CA GLY A 60 -7.33 -3.38 -0.19
C GLY A 60 -7.30 -4.67 0.63
N HIS A 61 -7.45 -5.82 -0.03
CA HIS A 61 -7.32 -7.11 0.62
C HIS A 61 -5.94 -7.30 1.26
N ILE A 62 -4.86 -7.10 0.49
CA ILE A 62 -3.48 -7.19 0.97
C ILE A 62 -3.24 -6.26 2.17
N LEU A 63 -3.57 -4.98 2.02
CA LEU A 63 -3.21 -3.92 2.95
C LEU A 63 -4.12 -3.82 4.19
N LEU A 64 -5.33 -4.38 4.18
CA LEU A 64 -6.29 -4.19 5.28
C LEU A 64 -6.89 -5.49 5.83
N GLN A 65 -6.94 -6.58 5.05
CA GLN A 65 -7.85 -7.70 5.38
C GLN A 65 -7.17 -9.08 5.43
N CYS A 66 -6.15 -9.31 4.60
CA CYS A 66 -5.60 -10.65 4.37
C CYS A 66 -5.04 -11.31 5.64
N PRO A 67 -5.57 -12.44 6.12
CA PRO A 67 -5.09 -13.04 7.38
C PRO A 67 -3.62 -13.44 7.35
N GLY A 68 -3.07 -13.89 6.21
CA GLY A 68 -1.65 -14.26 6.09
C GLY A 68 -0.66 -13.10 6.17
N TYR A 69 -1.13 -11.86 6.00
CA TYR A 69 -0.31 -10.66 6.16
C TYR A 69 -0.55 -9.94 7.48
N THR A 70 -1.23 -10.55 8.46
CA THR A 70 -1.59 -9.88 9.72
C THR A 70 -0.38 -9.33 10.46
N GLU A 71 0.66 -10.14 10.69
CA GLU A 71 1.84 -9.68 11.43
C GLU A 71 2.62 -8.61 10.66
N LYS A 72 2.73 -8.75 9.34
CA LYS A 72 3.38 -7.76 8.48
C LYS A 72 2.61 -6.44 8.49
N ARG A 73 1.28 -6.50 8.43
CA ARG A 73 0.39 -5.33 8.57
C ARG A 73 0.51 -4.69 9.94
N ARG A 74 0.65 -5.47 11.01
CA ARG A 74 0.84 -4.95 12.36
C ARG A 74 2.07 -4.03 12.40
N ARG A 75 3.20 -4.45 11.83
CA ARG A 75 4.41 -3.61 11.72
C ARG A 75 4.18 -2.33 10.90
N LEU A 76 3.45 -2.44 9.78
CA LEU A 76 3.07 -1.28 8.98
C LEU A 76 2.21 -0.29 9.79
N PHE A 77 1.22 -0.80 10.52
CA PHE A 77 0.31 0.01 11.32
C PHE A 77 1.03 0.64 12.51
N ASP A 78 1.88 -0.11 13.21
CA ASP A 78 2.76 0.42 14.24
C ASP A 78 3.59 1.59 13.68
N ALA A 79 4.18 1.46 12.49
CA ALA A 79 4.93 2.55 11.86
C ALA A 79 4.06 3.77 11.55
N TYR A 80 2.81 3.58 11.12
CA TYR A 80 1.86 4.68 10.90
C TYR A 80 1.46 5.37 12.21
N ASP A 81 1.23 4.60 13.27
CA ASP A 81 0.89 5.11 14.60
C ASP A 81 2.03 5.96 15.18
N HIS A 82 3.28 5.50 15.08
CA HIS A 82 4.46 6.28 15.50
C HIS A 82 4.61 7.61 14.73
N LEU A 83 4.08 7.69 13.50
CA LEU A 83 4.08 8.90 12.68
C LEU A 83 2.84 9.79 12.93
N GLY A 84 1.89 9.33 13.74
CA GLY A 84 0.59 9.97 13.96
C GLY A 84 -0.28 9.99 12.69
N LEU A 85 -0.19 8.93 11.88
CA LEU A 85 -0.92 8.80 10.62
C LEU A 85 -2.06 7.77 10.75
N PRO A 86 -3.26 8.06 10.22
CA PRO A 86 -4.33 7.07 10.17
C PRO A 86 -3.97 5.93 9.20
N HIS A 87 -4.43 4.71 9.51
CA HIS A 87 -4.18 3.52 8.68
C HIS A 87 -5.44 2.64 8.49
N VAL A 88 -6.61 3.12 8.92
CA VAL A 88 -7.88 2.36 8.93
C VAL A 88 -8.53 2.21 7.56
N SER A 89 -8.00 2.87 6.52
CA SER A 89 -8.54 2.80 5.16
C SER A 89 -7.43 2.81 4.13
N LEU A 90 -7.76 2.32 2.94
CA LEU A 90 -6.82 2.25 1.83
C LEU A 90 -6.38 3.65 1.38
N ASP A 91 -7.28 4.63 1.45
CA ASP A 91 -6.97 6.02 1.09
C ASP A 91 -5.97 6.65 2.05
N TYR A 92 -6.08 6.36 3.35
CA TYR A 92 -5.10 6.86 4.32
C TYR A 92 -3.70 6.28 4.10
N LEU A 93 -3.61 5.02 3.68
CA LEU A 93 -2.34 4.38 3.31
C LEU A 93 -1.80 4.93 1.97
N ARG A 94 -2.65 5.12 0.96
CA ARG A 94 -2.23 5.63 -0.37
C ARG A 94 -1.85 7.10 -0.34
N PHE A 95 -2.59 7.89 0.43
CA PHE A 95 -2.51 9.34 0.44
C PHE A 95 -2.33 9.89 1.87
N PRO A 96 -1.26 9.50 2.58
CA PRO A 96 -1.02 9.98 3.94
C PRO A 96 -0.84 11.49 3.93
N GLN A 97 -1.43 12.15 4.92
CA GLN A 97 -1.40 13.60 5.08
C GLN A 97 -0.45 13.97 6.22
N ALA A 98 0.82 14.22 5.88
CA ALA A 98 1.82 14.65 6.85
C ALA A 98 2.88 15.56 6.25
N HIS A 99 3.72 16.12 7.13
CA HIS A 99 4.94 16.82 6.74
C HIS A 99 5.88 15.87 5.98
N ARG A 100 6.72 16.44 5.09
CA ARG A 100 7.55 15.71 4.14
C ARG A 100 8.36 14.55 4.77
N SER A 101 8.98 14.78 5.92
CA SER A 101 9.79 13.78 6.61
C SER A 101 8.99 12.55 7.05
N ARG A 102 7.78 12.76 7.58
CA ARG A 102 6.86 11.68 7.98
C ARG A 102 6.25 10.98 6.78
N LEU A 103 5.93 11.74 5.73
CA LEU A 103 5.43 11.20 4.47
C LEU A 103 6.44 10.24 3.83
N MET A 104 7.73 10.59 3.85
CA MET A 104 8.81 9.71 3.38
C MET A 104 8.89 8.42 4.18
N GLN A 105 8.82 8.51 5.52
CA GLN A 105 8.84 7.34 6.40
C GLN A 105 7.62 6.43 6.15
N ALA A 106 6.43 6.99 5.98
CA ALA A 106 5.23 6.22 5.66
C ALA A 106 5.33 5.46 4.32
N PHE A 107 5.98 6.07 3.32
CA PHE A 107 6.20 5.45 2.02
C PHE A 107 7.26 4.35 2.04
N GLU A 108 8.29 4.49 2.87
CA GLU A 108 9.29 3.45 3.08
C GLU A 108 8.67 2.27 3.84
N ALA A 109 7.89 2.54 4.90
CA ALA A 109 7.17 1.50 5.65
C ALA A 109 6.22 0.68 4.76
N LEU A 110 5.54 1.32 3.79
CA LEU A 110 4.75 0.61 2.79
C LEU A 110 5.64 -0.26 1.88
N LEU A 111 6.79 0.24 1.45
CA LEU A 111 7.71 -0.56 0.62
C LEU A 111 8.24 -1.77 1.39
N GLU A 112 8.61 -1.57 2.66
CA GLU A 112 9.06 -2.62 3.58
C GLU A 112 7.97 -3.67 3.77
N PHE A 113 6.71 -3.27 3.99
CA PHE A 113 5.59 -4.22 4.08
C PHE A 113 5.48 -5.10 2.82
N PHE A 114 5.55 -4.51 1.62
CA PHE A 114 5.51 -5.28 0.37
C PHE A 114 6.76 -6.13 0.16
N GLY A 115 7.91 -5.71 0.72
CA GLY A 115 9.13 -6.50 0.80
C GLY A 115 8.98 -7.73 1.66
N ASP A 116 8.59 -7.53 2.91
CA ASP A 116 8.39 -8.60 3.88
C ASP A 116 7.32 -9.60 3.44
N ALA A 117 6.32 -9.15 2.68
CA ALA A 117 5.24 -9.97 2.16
C ALA A 117 5.59 -10.72 0.86
N ASP A 118 6.82 -10.58 0.34
CA ASP A 118 7.23 -11.10 -0.97
C ASP A 118 6.34 -10.61 -2.13
N LEU A 119 5.73 -9.44 -1.96
CA LEU A 119 4.82 -8.84 -2.93
C LEU A 119 5.49 -7.78 -3.80
N ILE A 120 6.81 -7.54 -3.70
CA ILE A 120 7.43 -6.47 -4.48
C ILE A 120 7.28 -6.71 -6.00
N ALA A 121 7.25 -7.96 -6.44
CA ALA A 121 7.04 -8.30 -7.86
C ALA A 121 5.63 -7.92 -8.38
N ARG A 122 4.66 -7.66 -7.49
CA ARG A 122 3.31 -7.19 -7.83
C ARG A 122 3.28 -5.72 -8.24
N LEU A 123 4.44 -5.09 -8.37
CA LEU A 123 4.57 -3.67 -8.66
C LEU A 123 5.26 -3.47 -9.99
#